data_AF-A0A7U3GQK1-F1
#
_entry.id   AF-A0A7U3GQK1-F1
#
_cell.length_a   1.000
_cell.length_b   1.000
_cell.length_c   1.000
_cell.angle_alpha   90.00
_cell.angle_beta   90.00
_cell.angle_gamma   90.00
#
_symmetry.space_group_name_H-M   'P 1'
#
loop_
_entity.id
_entity.type
_entity.pdbx_description
1 polymer ?
#
loop_
_entity_poly.entity_id
_entity_poly.type
_entity_poly.pdbx_seq_one_letter_code
_entity_poly.pdbx_strand_id
1 'polypeptide(L)'
;MLLKNIHESKMMVIEDLKSTMSLRNISRISGISLSGYYYKPKEKHIQRLDSSTKERIKEITSERPTYGYRRVWAILRNHGTRVNQKTVRKVLNESNLSLPASKHRGRTKSRNLYTPTAPDQLWETDITYIPTESGMTYLMCIKDCFTKEWQGYHKIRGECRPYGT
;
A
#
# COMPACT_ATOMS: atom_id res chain seq x y z
N MET A 1 28.89 -13.58 11.70
CA MET A 1 29.28 -14.56 12.72
C MET A 1 30.09 -13.97 13.88
N LEU A 2 30.81 -12.85 13.69
CA LEU A 2 31.71 -12.26 14.70
C LEU A 2 31.04 -11.52 15.88
N LEU A 3 29.79 -11.05 15.75
CA LEU A 3 29.11 -10.24 16.78
C LEU A 3 28.58 -11.04 17.99
N LYS A 4 28.40 -12.36 17.86
CA LYS A 4 27.93 -13.20 18.99
C LYS A 4 29.01 -13.35 20.08
N ASN A 5 30.28 -13.44 19.67
CA ASN A 5 31.42 -13.59 20.59
C ASN A 5 31.52 -12.45 21.61
N ILE A 6 31.35 -11.20 21.17
CA ILE A 6 31.56 -10.04 22.06
C ILE A 6 30.50 -9.97 23.17
N HIS A 7 29.23 -10.31 22.86
CA HIS A 7 28.16 -10.29 23.84
C HIS A 7 28.29 -11.43 24.85
N GLU A 8 28.66 -12.63 24.40
CA GLU A 8 28.89 -13.79 25.28
C GLU A 8 30.08 -13.57 26.22
N SER A 9 31.22 -13.09 25.72
CA SER A 9 32.39 -12.76 26.56
C SER A 9 32.07 -11.68 27.60
N LYS A 10 31.27 -10.67 27.23
CA LYS A 10 30.81 -9.62 28.13
C LYS A 10 29.88 -10.13 29.24
N MET A 11 29.00 -11.07 28.92
CA MET A 11 28.10 -11.69 29.90
C MET A 11 28.86 -12.58 30.89
N MET A 12 29.90 -13.28 30.43
CA MET A 12 30.79 -14.09 31.29
C MET A 12 31.48 -13.21 32.34
N VAL A 13 32.04 -12.07 31.93
CA VAL A 13 32.67 -11.10 32.85
C VAL A 13 31.68 -10.54 33.88
N ILE A 14 30.42 -10.31 33.50
CA ILE A 14 29.39 -9.88 34.46
C ILE A 14 29.11 -10.99 35.48
N GLU A 15 29.02 -12.25 35.04
CA GLU A 15 28.70 -13.37 35.93
C GLU A 15 29.79 -13.58 36.98
N ASP A 16 31.06 -13.43 36.61
CA ASP A 16 32.20 -13.52 37.55
C ASP A 16 32.18 -12.38 38.59
N LEU A 17 31.90 -11.15 38.15
CA LEU A 17 31.90 -9.95 39.02
C LEU A 17 30.71 -9.88 39.99
N LYS A 18 29.63 -10.62 39.74
CA LYS A 18 28.47 -10.68 40.65
C LYS A 18 28.82 -11.22 42.03
N SER A 19 29.83 -12.08 42.12
CA SER A 19 30.31 -12.63 43.39
C SER A 19 30.92 -11.57 44.31
N THR A 20 31.43 -10.48 43.72
CA THR A 20 32.28 -9.50 44.40
C THR A 20 31.62 -8.14 44.56
N MET A 21 30.61 -7.80 43.75
CA MET A 21 29.99 -6.46 43.75
C MET A 21 28.54 -6.45 43.29
N SER A 22 27.84 -5.36 43.62
CA SER A 22 26.45 -5.16 43.20
C SER A 22 26.33 -4.99 41.68
N LEU A 23 25.24 -5.52 41.11
CA LEU A 23 24.92 -5.41 39.67
C LEU A 23 24.96 -3.96 39.15
N ARG A 24 24.62 -2.97 39.98
CA ARG A 24 24.67 -1.55 39.62
C ARG A 24 26.10 -1.06 39.39
N ASN A 25 27.06 -1.52 40.20
CA ASN A 25 28.47 -1.21 40.02
C ASN A 25 29.05 -1.93 38.80
N ILE A 26 28.67 -3.20 38.60
CA ILE A 26 29.09 -3.98 37.42
C ILE A 26 28.62 -3.30 36.13
N SER A 27 27.36 -2.84 36.09
CA SER A 27 26.82 -2.10 34.94
C SER A 27 27.62 -0.82 34.65
N ARG A 28 28.04 -0.10 35.70
CA ARG A 28 28.83 1.14 35.57
C ARG A 28 30.26 0.88 35.06
N ILE A 29 30.89 -0.21 35.48
CA ILE A 29 32.27 -0.56 35.11
C ILE A 29 32.33 -1.23 33.72
N SER A 30 31.42 -2.15 33.44
CA SER A 30 31.39 -2.92 32.19
C SER A 30 30.78 -2.18 31.01
N GLY A 31 30.06 -1.08 31.25
CA GLY A 31 29.33 -0.32 30.24
C GLY A 31 28.10 -1.05 29.67
N ILE A 32 27.66 -2.13 30.33
CA ILE A 32 26.49 -2.92 29.92
C ILE A 32 25.30 -2.49 30.77
N SER A 33 24.17 -2.18 30.13
CA SER A 33 22.94 -1.86 30.85
C SER A 33 22.38 -3.09 31.57
N LEU A 34 21.79 -2.87 32.75
CA LEU A 34 21.09 -3.92 33.48
C LEU A 34 19.99 -4.59 32.64
N SER A 35 19.29 -3.80 31.81
CA SER A 35 18.27 -4.32 30.89
C SER A 35 18.85 -5.26 29.84
N GLY A 36 20.05 -4.98 29.32
CA GLY A 36 20.77 -5.88 28.41
C GLY A 36 21.20 -7.18 29.09
N TYR A 37 21.59 -7.12 30.37
CA TYR A 37 21.93 -8.30 31.17
C TYR A 37 20.73 -9.24 31.38
N TYR A 38 19.56 -8.69 31.73
CA TYR A 38 18.35 -9.50 31.93
C TYR A 38 17.69 -9.97 30.63
N TYR A 39 18.04 -9.37 29.49
CA TYR A 39 17.45 -9.72 28.22
C TYR A 39 17.93 -11.09 27.73
N LYS A 40 17.02 -12.07 27.73
CA LYS A 40 17.24 -13.36 27.07
C LYS A 40 16.66 -13.30 25.65
N PRO A 41 17.50 -13.41 24.59
CA PRO A 41 16.99 -13.41 23.24
C PRO A 41 16.07 -14.62 23.04
N LYS A 42 14.81 -14.37 22.69
CA LYS A 42 13.91 -15.45 22.29
C LYS A 42 14.39 -16.00 20.94
N GLU A 43 14.47 -17.32 20.83
CA GLU A 43 14.71 -17.96 19.55
C GLU A 43 13.63 -17.50 18.56
N LYS A 44 14.07 -16.90 17.46
CA LYS A 44 13.16 -16.59 16.37
C LYS A 44 12.82 -17.93 15.73
N HIS A 45 11.63 -18.45 15.99
CA HIS A 45 11.09 -19.56 15.23
C HIS A 45 10.82 -19.06 13.80
N ILE A 46 11.84 -19.13 12.93
CA ILE A 46 11.69 -18.85 11.51
C ILE A 46 10.91 -20.03 10.95
N GLN A 47 9.58 -19.95 11.00
CA GLN A 47 8.75 -20.85 10.21
C GLN A 47 9.12 -20.60 8.74
N ARG A 48 9.79 -21.57 8.12
CA ARG A 48 9.99 -21.57 6.67
C ARG A 48 8.59 -21.55 6.08
N LEU A 49 8.31 -20.53 5.26
CA LEU A 49 7.07 -20.51 4.50
C LEU A 49 7.02 -21.79 3.67
N ASP A 50 5.89 -22.50 3.76
CA ASP A 50 5.66 -23.73 3.03
C ASP A 50 5.90 -23.53 1.52
N SER A 51 6.57 -24.50 0.88
CA SER A 51 6.88 -24.46 -0.55
C SER A 51 5.59 -24.35 -1.38
N SER A 52 4.54 -25.06 -0.95
CA SER A 52 3.20 -25.01 -1.55
C SER A 52 2.65 -23.59 -1.67
N THR A 53 2.86 -22.77 -0.63
CA THR A 53 2.33 -21.41 -0.57
C THR A 53 3.10 -20.48 -1.49
N LYS A 54 4.40 -20.71 -1.67
CA LYS A 54 5.23 -19.96 -2.63
C LYS A 54 4.81 -20.24 -4.06
N GLU A 55 4.57 -21.51 -4.38
CA GLU A 55 4.10 -21.94 -5.70
C GLU A 55 2.74 -21.32 -6.00
N ARG A 56 1.80 -21.34 -5.04
CA ARG A 56 0.49 -20.70 -5.19
C ARG A 56 0.59 -19.18 -5.42
N ILE A 57 1.51 -18.48 -4.75
CA ILE A 57 1.77 -17.05 -5.01
C ILE A 57 2.23 -16.83 -6.46
N LYS A 58 3.13 -17.68 -6.96
CA LYS A 58 3.65 -17.57 -8.33
C LYS A 58 2.57 -17.86 -9.37
N GLU A 59 1.75 -18.88 -9.15
CA GLU A 59 0.62 -19.25 -10.00
C GLU A 59 -0.38 -18.09 -10.15
N ILE A 60 -0.88 -17.55 -9.03
CA ILE A 60 -1.82 -16.40 -9.04
C ILE A 60 -1.21 -15.19 -9.78
N THR A 61 0.10 -14.98 -9.61
CA THR A 61 0.78 -13.85 -10.25
C THR A 61 0.96 -14.08 -11.75
N SER A 62 1.17 -15.32 -12.18
CA SER A 62 1.25 -15.70 -13.60
C SER A 62 -0.10 -15.54 -14.30
N GLU A 63 -1.20 -15.92 -13.64
CA GLU A 63 -2.56 -15.75 -14.17
C GLU A 63 -2.96 -14.27 -14.24
N ARG A 64 -2.51 -13.46 -13.28
CA ARG A 64 -2.89 -12.05 -13.12
C ARG A 64 -1.63 -11.17 -12.97
N PRO A 65 -0.86 -10.93 -14.04
CA PRO A 65 0.43 -10.24 -13.95
C PRO A 65 0.33 -8.78 -13.51
N THR A 66 -0.86 -8.16 -13.60
CA THR A 66 -1.12 -6.78 -13.13
C THR A 66 -1.43 -6.68 -11.64
N TYR A 67 -1.50 -7.80 -10.92
CA TYR A 67 -1.88 -7.81 -9.51
C TYR A 67 -0.66 -7.67 -8.60
N GLY A 68 -0.62 -6.59 -7.84
CA GLY A 68 0.39 -6.39 -6.81
C GLY A 68 0.15 -7.28 -5.58
N TYR A 69 1.14 -7.33 -4.69
CA TYR A 69 1.13 -8.18 -3.48
C TYR A 69 -0.13 -8.06 -2.62
N ARG A 70 -0.79 -6.89 -2.59
CA ARG A 70 -2.03 -6.67 -1.83
C ARG A 70 -3.21 -7.47 -2.41
N ARG A 71 -3.34 -7.52 -3.73
CA ARG A 71 -4.40 -8.27 -4.42
C ARG A 71 -4.13 -9.76 -4.37
N VAL A 72 -2.88 -10.19 -4.59
CA VAL A 72 -2.46 -11.59 -4.42
C VAL A 72 -2.74 -12.08 -3.00
N TRP A 73 -2.41 -11.28 -1.99
CA TRP A 73 -2.72 -11.59 -0.59
C TRP A 73 -4.23 -11.71 -0.33
N ALA A 74 -5.06 -10.84 -0.91
CA ALA A 74 -6.51 -10.92 -0.75
C ALA A 74 -7.08 -12.22 -1.37
N ILE A 75 -6.58 -12.62 -2.54
CA ILE A 75 -6.95 -13.89 -3.19
C ILE A 75 -6.58 -15.07 -2.29
N LEU A 76 -5.34 -15.13 -1.81
CA LEU A 76 -4.89 -16.20 -0.90
C LEU A 76 -5.77 -16.29 0.35
N ARG A 77 -6.15 -15.15 0.93
CA ARG A 77 -7.03 -15.11 2.10
C ARG A 77 -8.44 -15.60 1.78
N ASN A 78 -8.99 -15.27 0.62
CA ASN A 78 -10.29 -15.75 0.16
C ASN A 78 -10.28 -17.26 -0.08
N HIS A 79 -9.16 -17.83 -0.50
CA HIS A 79 -8.96 -19.28 -0.63
C HIS A 79 -8.56 -19.98 0.69
N GLY A 80 -8.64 -19.29 1.83
CA GLY A 80 -8.36 -19.87 3.15
C GLY A 80 -6.89 -19.93 3.55
N THR A 81 -5.96 -19.49 2.71
CA THR A 81 -4.53 -19.45 3.04
C THR A 81 -4.20 -18.25 3.93
N ARG A 82 -3.90 -18.51 5.21
CA ARG A 82 -3.53 -17.46 6.18
C ARG A 82 -2.04 -17.15 6.14
N VAL A 83 -1.66 -16.21 5.29
CA VAL A 83 -0.30 -15.64 5.25
C VAL A 83 -0.27 -14.15 5.56
N ASN A 84 0.83 -13.71 6.17
CA ASN A 84 1.08 -12.29 6.36
C ASN A 84 1.35 -11.62 5.00
N GLN A 85 0.75 -10.45 4.78
CA GLN A 85 0.94 -9.65 3.58
C GLN A 85 2.43 -9.30 3.32
N LYS A 86 3.24 -9.11 4.38
CA LYS A 86 4.69 -8.87 4.26
C LYS A 86 5.41 -10.08 3.65
N THR A 87 4.94 -11.29 3.96
CA THR A 87 5.50 -12.53 3.42
C THR A 87 5.21 -12.66 1.94
N VAL A 88 3.98 -12.35 1.50
CA VAL A 88 3.63 -12.32 0.07
C VAL A 88 4.50 -11.33 -0.69
N ARG A 89 4.68 -10.11 -0.14
CA ARG A 89 5.58 -9.10 -0.74
C ARG A 89 7.02 -9.61 -0.84
N LYS A 90 7.53 -10.26 0.21
CA LYS A 90 8.88 -10.83 0.22
C LYS A 90 9.04 -11.89 -0.87
N VAL A 91 8.09 -12.82 -1.00
CA VAL A 91 8.12 -13.87 -2.04
C VAL A 91 8.11 -13.28 -3.45
N LEU A 92 7.28 -12.27 -3.71
CA LEU A 92 7.23 -11.60 -5.01
C LEU A 92 8.54 -10.86 -5.34
N ASN A 93 9.13 -10.19 -4.35
CA ASN A 93 10.43 -9.54 -4.51
C ASN A 93 11.55 -10.56 -4.79
N GLU A 94 11.63 -11.64 -4.01
CA GLU A 94 12.63 -12.70 -4.18
C GLU A 94 12.47 -13.44 -5.52
N SER A 95 11.25 -13.48 -6.06
CA SER A 95 10.95 -14.11 -7.35
C SER A 95 11.02 -13.16 -8.54
N ASN A 96 11.41 -11.90 -8.35
CA ASN A 96 11.37 -10.84 -9.39
C ASN A 96 10.00 -10.66 -10.06
N LEU A 97 8.91 -10.94 -9.32
CA LEU A 97 7.51 -10.81 -9.75
C LEU A 97 6.84 -9.58 -9.14
N SER A 98 7.59 -8.70 -8.46
CA SER A 98 7.02 -7.46 -7.97
C SER A 98 6.73 -6.52 -9.12
N LEU A 99 5.52 -5.98 -9.13
CA LEU A 99 5.20 -4.88 -10.02
C LEU A 99 6.11 -3.67 -9.76
N PRO A 100 6.52 -2.95 -10.82
CA PRO A 100 7.17 -1.67 -10.64
C PRO A 100 6.24 -0.74 -9.87
N ALA A 101 6.82 0.15 -9.06
CA ALA A 101 6.04 1.21 -8.45
C ALA A 101 5.30 1.96 -9.56
N SER A 102 3.96 1.97 -9.49
CA SER A 102 3.16 2.73 -10.43
C SER A 102 3.59 4.19 -10.31
N LYS A 103 4.42 4.66 -11.25
CA LYS A 103 4.53 6.09 -11.50
C LYS A 103 3.13 6.46 -11.92
N HIS A 104 2.37 7.11 -11.03
CA HIS A 104 1.18 7.83 -11.45
C HIS A 104 1.65 8.71 -12.61
N ARG A 105 1.38 8.28 -13.85
CA ARG A 105 1.36 9.19 -14.97
C ARG A 105 0.28 10.16 -14.54
N GLY A 106 0.69 11.34 -14.08
CA GLY A 106 -0.23 12.41 -13.74
C GLY A 106 -1.26 12.48 -14.84
N ARG A 107 -2.52 12.74 -14.46
CA ARG A 107 -3.64 13.01 -15.37
C ARG A 107 -3.09 13.58 -16.67
N THR A 108 -3.34 12.89 -17.78
CA THR A 108 -3.01 13.25 -19.16
C THR A 108 -2.53 14.69 -19.25
N LYS A 109 -1.22 14.91 -19.53
CA LYS A 109 -0.65 16.25 -19.78
C LYS A 109 -1.71 17.06 -20.50
N SER A 110 -2.13 18.18 -19.91
CA SER A 110 -3.10 19.07 -20.52
C SER A 110 -2.71 19.21 -21.98
N ARG A 111 -3.57 18.71 -22.88
CA ARG A 111 -3.46 19.09 -24.29
C ARG A 111 -3.38 20.61 -24.28
N ASN A 112 -2.57 21.22 -25.15
CA ASN A 112 -2.51 22.68 -25.26
C ASN A 112 -3.93 23.18 -25.61
N LEU A 113 -4.76 23.42 -24.60
CA LEU A 113 -6.10 23.93 -24.75
C LEU A 113 -5.90 25.39 -25.09
N TYR A 114 -6.53 25.82 -26.17
CA TYR A 114 -6.60 27.21 -26.58
C TYR A 114 -6.98 28.08 -25.37
N THR A 115 -6.20 29.14 -25.10
CA THR A 115 -6.50 30.09 -24.03
C THR A 115 -7.35 31.21 -24.61
N PRO A 116 -8.64 31.34 -24.25
CA PRO A 116 -9.48 32.41 -24.78
C PRO A 116 -8.99 33.77 -24.25
N THR A 117 -9.00 34.79 -25.11
CA THR A 117 -8.64 36.18 -24.79
C THR A 117 -9.85 37.10 -24.64
N ALA A 118 -11.04 36.62 -25.03
CA ALA A 118 -12.32 37.30 -24.89
C ALA A 118 -13.46 36.29 -24.65
N PRO A 119 -14.65 36.74 -24.17
CA PRO A 119 -15.85 35.91 -24.12
C PRO A 119 -16.20 35.28 -25.47
N ASP A 120 -16.92 34.16 -25.46
CA ASP A 120 -17.47 33.46 -26.64
C ASP A 120 -16.45 32.88 -27.62
N GLN A 121 -15.19 32.72 -27.19
CA GLN A 121 -14.14 32.10 -28.00
C GLN A 121 -13.93 30.62 -27.68
N LEU A 122 -14.28 30.18 -26.47
CA LEU A 122 -14.15 28.79 -26.05
C LEU A 122 -15.21 28.47 -25.00
N TRP A 123 -16.00 27.44 -25.27
CA TRP A 123 -16.99 26.92 -24.32
C TRP A 123 -16.61 25.52 -23.87
N GLU A 124 -16.75 25.28 -22.57
CA GLU A 124 -16.66 23.96 -21.95
C GLU A 124 -18.07 23.41 -21.77
N THR A 125 -18.24 22.13 -22.05
CA THR A 125 -19.51 21.44 -21.84
C THR A 125 -19.31 20.28 -20.88
N ASP A 126 -20.25 20.11 -19.96
CA ASP A 126 -20.27 18.99 -19.04
C ASP A 126 -21.65 18.33 -19.05
N ILE A 127 -21.66 17.01 -18.87
CA ILE A 127 -22.89 16.23 -18.72
C ILE A 127 -22.85 15.57 -17.34
N THR A 128 -23.77 16.00 -16.49
CA THR A 128 -23.96 15.47 -15.14
C THR A 128 -25.20 14.57 -15.10
N TYR A 129 -25.06 13.39 -14.52
CA TYR A 129 -26.13 12.41 -14.34
C TYR A 129 -26.71 12.57 -12.94
N ILE A 130 -27.96 13.03 -12.86
CA ILE A 130 -28.63 13.34 -11.60
C ILE A 130 -29.72 12.28 -11.36
N PRO A 131 -29.57 11.41 -10.36
CA PRO A 131 -30.64 10.52 -9.94
C PRO A 131 -31.76 11.33 -9.29
N THR A 132 -33.00 11.12 -9.75
CA THR A 132 -34.22 11.71 -9.17
C THR A 132 -35.21 10.62 -8.81
N GLU A 133 -36.22 10.93 -8.00
CA GLU A 133 -37.33 10.01 -7.69
C GLU A 133 -38.05 9.51 -8.96
N SER A 134 -38.01 10.32 -10.02
CA SER A 134 -38.72 10.12 -11.27
C SER A 134 -37.90 9.43 -12.37
N GLY A 135 -36.66 9.02 -12.04
CA GLY A 135 -35.67 8.42 -12.95
C GLY A 135 -34.35 9.18 -13.04
N MET A 136 -33.46 8.71 -13.92
CA MET A 136 -32.20 9.41 -14.21
C MET A 136 -32.45 10.64 -15.08
N THR A 137 -31.96 11.80 -14.65
CA THR A 137 -31.98 13.04 -15.44
C THR A 137 -30.57 13.35 -15.92
N TYR A 138 -30.45 13.68 -17.20
CA TYR A 138 -29.18 14.10 -17.81
C TYR A 138 -29.19 15.61 -17.91
N LEU A 139 -28.29 16.26 -17.17
CA LEU A 139 -28.09 17.71 -17.21
C LEU A 139 -26.86 18.01 -18.05
N MET A 140 -27.05 18.67 -19.19
CA MET A 140 -25.99 19.23 -20.00
C MET A 140 -25.83 20.71 -19.67
N CYS A 141 -24.63 21.15 -19.33
CA CYS A 141 -24.34 22.55 -19.06
C CYS A 141 -23.25 23.07 -20.00
N ILE A 142 -23.37 24.34 -20.37
CA ILE A 142 -22.41 25.06 -21.21
C ILE A 142 -21.85 26.21 -20.39
N LYS A 143 -20.52 26.30 -20.29
CA LYS A 143 -19.80 27.33 -19.54
C LYS A 143 -18.81 28.02 -20.46
N ASP A 144 -18.76 29.33 -20.39
CA ASP A 144 -17.74 30.08 -21.11
C ASP A 144 -16.39 30.01 -20.37
N CYS A 145 -15.32 29.71 -21.11
CA CYS A 145 -14.00 29.49 -20.54
C CYS A 145 -13.28 30.78 -20.15
N PHE A 146 -13.70 31.95 -20.63
CA PHE A 146 -13.11 33.25 -20.29
C PHE A 146 -13.79 33.85 -19.06
N THR A 147 -15.08 34.13 -19.15
CA THR A 147 -15.93 34.73 -18.10
C THR A 147 -16.18 33.81 -16.92
N LYS A 148 -16.10 32.49 -17.13
CA LYS A 148 -16.51 31.44 -16.18
C LYS A 148 -18.00 31.44 -15.85
N GLU A 149 -18.81 32.13 -16.65
CA GLU A 149 -20.26 32.16 -16.49
C GLU A 149 -20.93 30.99 -17.23
N TRP A 150 -22.08 30.57 -16.72
CA TRP A 150 -22.91 29.57 -17.37
C TRP A 150 -23.68 30.22 -18.52
N GLN A 151 -23.48 29.72 -19.73
CA GLN A 151 -24.15 30.22 -20.93
C GLN A 151 -25.52 29.56 -21.16
N GLY A 152 -25.70 28.36 -20.60
CA GLY A 152 -26.97 27.67 -20.67
C GLY A 152 -26.89 26.27 -20.11
N TYR A 153 -28.06 25.67 -19.97
CA TYR A 153 -28.20 24.28 -19.63
C TYR A 153 -29.41 23.68 -20.34
N HIS A 154 -29.35 22.37 -20.56
CA HIS A 154 -30.47 21.59 -21.04
C HIS A 154 -30.61 20.34 -20.19
N LYS A 155 -31.83 20.03 -19.78
CA LYS A 155 -32.13 18.81 -19.04
C LYS A 155 -32.97 17.89 -19.90
N ILE A 156 -32.51 16.65 -20.02
CA ILE A 156 -33.26 15.58 -20.66
C ILE A 156 -33.64 14.60 -19.57
N ARG A 157 -34.94 14.35 -19.44
CA ARG A 157 -35.42 13.28 -18.58
C ARG A 157 -35.12 11.97 -19.30
N GLY A 158 -34.28 11.14 -18.70
CA GLY A 158 -34.15 9.76 -19.16
C GLY A 158 -35.46 9.05 -18.94
N GLU A 159 -35.93 8.33 -19.96
CA GLU A 159 -36.90 7.27 -19.70
C GLU A 159 -36.27 6.32 -18.68
N CYS A 160 -37.02 6.00 -17.61
CA CYS A 160 -36.66 4.91 -16.71
C CYS A 160 -36.56 3.63 -17.53
N ARG A 161 -35.38 3.31 -18.06
CA ARG A 161 -35.08 1.93 -18.42
C ARG A 161 -34.76 1.24 -17.10
N PRO A 162 -35.60 0.31 -16.63
CA PRO A 162 -35.20 -0.50 -15.49
C PRO A 162 -33.84 -1.09 -15.84
N TYR A 163 -32.84 -0.84 -14.99
CA TYR A 163 -31.58 -1.55 -15.09
C TYR A 163 -31.93 -3.05 -15.09
N GLY A 164 -31.50 -3.74 -16.14
CA GLY A 164 -31.95 -5.08 -16.47
C GLY A 164 -31.94 -6.04 -15.27
N THR A 165 -32.98 -6.87 -15.24
CA THR A 165 -33.04 -8.18 -14.57
C THR A 165 -31.83 -9.05 -14.88
#